data_AF-F7QWP8-F1
#
_entry.id   AF-F7QWP8-F1
#
_cell.length_a   1.000
_cell.length_b   1.000
_cell.length_c   1.000
_cell.angle_alpha   90.00
_cell.angle_beta   90.00
_cell.angle_gamma   90.00
#
_symmetry.space_group_name_H-M   'P 1'
#
loop_
_entity.id
_entity.type
_entity.pdbx_description
1 polymer ?
#
loop_
_entity_poly.entity_id
_entity_poly.type
_entity_poly.pdbx_seq_one_letter_code
_entity_poly.pdbx_strand_id
1 'polypeptide(L)'
;MVKKKSNKFGYTRQYHISLSYQQIELYEKAIKIQNELYQFTLKYLYKTYGRKHIGRPLPFGQGINYLNNKIKAMFIKEKYDLKRWNAKKLGLSSHAADEFLKSIFTNFSQYRKRLEQAGRMSDVEKYNLRMNITKDKNGKHKNPKHRSWYRKGSMNFLRNNNSFRTITSQKLPNGNTKLVSPHHLNVADFGEIIVFENLIRLKDYQIIHLDYK
;
A
#
# COMPACT_ATOMS: atom_id res chain seq x y z
N MET A 1 -24.71 12.29 -29.40
CA MET A 1 -25.02 12.17 -27.96
C MET A 1 -23.73 11.94 -27.18
N VAL A 2 -23.28 12.92 -26.39
CA VAL A 2 -22.10 12.79 -25.51
C VAL A 2 -22.52 12.00 -24.27
N LYS A 3 -21.96 10.80 -24.07
CA LYS A 3 -22.14 10.03 -22.82
C LYS A 3 -21.56 10.87 -21.67
N LYS A 4 -22.41 11.45 -20.82
CA LYS A 4 -22.01 12.03 -19.54
C LYS A 4 -21.26 10.94 -18.76
N LYS A 5 -19.95 11.12 -18.53
CA LYS A 5 -19.22 10.33 -17.53
C LYS A 5 -19.83 10.67 -16.18
N SER A 6 -20.60 9.75 -15.60
CA SER A 6 -20.96 9.86 -14.19
C SER A 6 -19.67 9.79 -13.38
N ASN A 7 -19.39 10.82 -12.60
CA ASN A 7 -18.31 10.78 -11.62
C ASN A 7 -18.71 9.74 -10.57
N LYS A 8 -18.16 8.53 -10.66
CA LYS A 8 -18.27 7.54 -9.59
C LYS A 8 -17.39 8.01 -8.44
N PHE A 9 -18.00 8.59 -7.41
CA PHE A 9 -17.33 8.88 -6.15
C PHE A 9 -17.17 7.56 -5.38
N GLY A 10 -15.93 7.21 -5.04
CA GLY A 10 -15.65 6.08 -4.17
C GLY A 10 -15.75 6.51 -2.70
N TYR A 11 -16.65 5.90 -1.95
CA TYR A 11 -16.75 6.08 -0.50
C TYR A 11 -16.13 4.88 0.20
N THR A 12 -15.32 5.14 1.24
CA THR A 12 -14.77 4.08 2.11
C THR A 12 -15.56 4.09 3.41
N ARG A 13 -16.08 2.93 3.82
CA ARG A 13 -16.77 2.74 5.10
C ARG A 13 -16.08 1.62 5.88
N GLN A 14 -15.93 1.85 7.18
CA GLN A 14 -15.43 0.83 8.12
C GLN A 14 -16.64 0.13 8.75
N TYR A 15 -16.52 -1.18 8.90
CA TYR A 15 -17.54 -2.05 9.49
C TYR A 15 -16.94 -2.79 10.68
N HIS A 16 -17.77 -3.06 11.69
CA HIS A 16 -17.36 -3.86 12.82
C HIS A 16 -17.50 -5.34 12.46
N ILE A 17 -16.49 -6.12 12.77
CA ILE A 17 -16.44 -7.54 12.42
C ILE A 17 -16.21 -8.40 13.64
N SER A 18 -16.73 -9.63 13.59
CA SER A 18 -16.36 -10.71 14.50
C SER A 18 -15.54 -11.74 13.72
N LEU A 19 -14.41 -12.12 14.30
CA LEU A 19 -13.47 -13.09 13.73
C LEU A 19 -13.37 -14.31 14.64
N SER A 20 -13.28 -15.49 14.04
CA SER A 20 -12.88 -16.70 14.76
C SER A 20 -11.41 -16.63 15.20
N TYR A 21 -11.02 -17.44 16.20
CA TYR A 21 -9.62 -17.53 16.64
C TYR A 21 -8.65 -17.85 15.50
N GLN A 22 -9.04 -18.75 14.59
CA GLN A 22 -8.22 -19.10 13.42
C GLN A 22 -8.02 -17.91 12.47
N GLN A 23 -9.05 -17.06 12.32
CA GLN A 23 -8.95 -15.85 11.49
C GLN A 23 -8.09 -14.77 12.15
N ILE A 24 -8.13 -14.66 13.47
CA ILE A 24 -7.25 -13.76 14.24
C ILE A 24 -5.78 -14.20 14.08
N GLU A 25 -5.48 -15.48 14.29
CA GLU A 25 -4.12 -16.01 14.10
C GLU A 25 -3.62 -15.81 12.65
N LEU A 26 -4.50 -16.04 11.67
CA LEU A 26 -4.17 -15.81 10.27
C LEU A 26 -3.87 -14.33 10.00
N TYR A 27 -4.68 -13.43 10.55
CA TYR A 27 -4.48 -11.98 10.44
C TYR A 27 -3.13 -11.56 11.04
N GLU A 28 -2.84 -11.96 12.29
CA GLU A 28 -1.59 -11.60 12.97
C GLU A 28 -0.35 -12.08 12.20
N LYS A 29 -0.43 -13.30 11.67
CA LYS A 29 0.62 -13.87 10.85
C LYS A 29 0.79 -13.10 9.53
N ALA A 30 -0.31 -12.84 8.84
CA ALA A 30 -0.31 -12.17 7.55
C ALA A 30 0.15 -10.70 7.66
N ILE A 31 -0.28 -9.96 8.69
CA ILE A 31 0.15 -8.57 8.89
C ILE A 31 1.64 -8.48 9.23
N LYS A 32 2.18 -9.45 9.99
CA LYS A 32 3.62 -9.57 10.24
C LYS A 32 4.38 -9.78 8.93
N ILE A 33 4.00 -10.76 8.13
CA ILE A 33 4.65 -11.02 6.83
C ILE A 33 4.54 -9.82 5.90
N GLN A 34 3.38 -9.17 5.81
CA GLN A 34 3.18 -7.99 4.96
C GLN A 34 4.12 -6.84 5.38
N ASN A 35 4.27 -6.60 6.68
CA ASN A 35 5.18 -5.59 7.20
C ASN A 35 6.66 -5.91 6.93
N GLU A 36 7.07 -7.17 7.06
CA GLU A 36 8.43 -7.58 6.73
C GLU A 36 8.71 -7.47 5.22
N LEU A 37 7.75 -7.90 4.38
CA LEU A 37 7.82 -7.77 2.93
C LEU A 37 7.94 -6.30 2.51
N TYR A 38 7.21 -5.42 3.18
CA TYR A 38 7.30 -3.98 2.96
C TYR A 38 8.73 -3.45 3.19
N GLN A 39 9.29 -3.71 4.37
CA GLN A 39 10.63 -3.24 4.73
C GLN A 39 11.70 -3.83 3.79
N PHE A 40 11.59 -5.12 3.48
CA PHE A 40 12.47 -5.80 2.54
C PHE A 40 12.43 -5.14 1.15
N THR A 41 11.23 -4.96 0.61
CA THR A 41 11.00 -4.36 -0.71
C THR A 41 11.55 -2.95 -0.78
N LEU A 42 11.30 -2.13 0.24
CA LEU A 42 11.78 -0.75 0.27
C LEU A 42 13.29 -0.66 0.33
N LYS A 43 13.93 -1.49 1.16
CA LYS A 43 15.40 -1.57 1.22
C LYS A 43 15.98 -1.92 -0.15
N TYR A 44 15.38 -2.90 -0.83
CA TYR A 44 15.76 -3.27 -2.19
C TYR A 44 15.58 -2.11 -3.18
N LEU A 45 14.42 -1.46 -3.19
CA LEU A 45 14.11 -0.38 -4.14
C LEU A 45 15.00 0.83 -3.92
N TYR A 46 15.24 1.22 -2.67
CA TYR A 46 16.12 2.33 -2.33
C TYR A 46 17.58 2.03 -2.74
N LYS A 47 18.06 0.81 -2.46
CA LYS A 47 19.42 0.37 -2.85
C LYS A 47 19.58 0.28 -4.37
N THR A 48 18.52 -0.06 -5.11
CA THR A 48 18.62 -0.33 -6.56
C THR A 48 18.32 0.90 -7.41
N TYR A 49 17.32 1.69 -7.01
CA TYR A 49 16.71 2.78 -7.79
C TYR A 49 16.54 4.09 -6.99
N GLY A 50 17.08 4.17 -5.77
CA GLY A 50 17.01 5.35 -4.92
C GLY A 50 17.95 6.47 -5.37
N ARG A 51 18.17 7.46 -4.50
CA ARG A 51 18.92 8.69 -4.80
C ARG A 51 20.27 8.46 -5.50
N LYS A 52 21.08 7.50 -5.03
CA LYS A 52 22.40 7.20 -5.61
C LYS A 52 22.34 6.54 -7.00
N HIS A 53 21.18 6.01 -7.39
CA HIS A 53 20.96 5.30 -8.64
C HIS A 53 19.79 5.88 -9.43
N ILE A 54 19.57 7.19 -9.29
CA ILE A 54 18.42 7.88 -9.88
C ILE A 54 18.38 7.79 -11.42
N GLY A 55 19.55 7.61 -12.06
CA GLY A 55 19.65 7.42 -13.51
C GLY A 55 19.22 6.03 -14.00
N ARG A 56 19.12 5.01 -13.13
CA ARG A 56 18.68 3.66 -13.56
C ARG A 56 17.18 3.65 -13.81
N PRO A 57 16.66 3.20 -14.96
CA PRO A 57 15.21 3.23 -15.22
C PRO A 57 14.43 2.36 -14.21
N LEU A 58 13.32 2.88 -13.69
CA LEU A 58 12.38 2.08 -12.91
C LEU A 58 11.56 1.21 -13.88
N PRO A 59 11.38 -0.09 -13.65
CA PRO A 59 10.54 -0.89 -14.52
C PRO A 59 9.07 -0.47 -14.41
N PHE A 60 8.36 -0.54 -15.54
CA PHE A 60 6.93 -0.27 -15.67
C PHE A 60 6.27 -1.38 -16.51
N GLY A 61 4.93 -1.44 -16.52
CA GLY A 61 4.19 -2.44 -17.29
C GLY A 61 4.58 -3.87 -16.88
N GLN A 62 4.84 -4.74 -17.84
CA GLN A 62 5.26 -6.13 -17.58
C GLN A 62 6.55 -6.23 -16.75
N GLY A 63 7.45 -5.24 -16.85
CA GLY A 63 8.68 -5.21 -16.06
C GLY A 63 8.44 -5.13 -14.55
N ILE A 64 7.29 -4.59 -14.13
CA ILE A 64 6.92 -4.56 -12.70
C ILE A 64 6.65 -5.98 -12.21
N ASN A 65 6.01 -6.83 -13.01
CA ASN A 65 5.68 -8.20 -12.62
C ASN A 65 6.94 -9.03 -12.44
N TYR A 66 7.94 -8.85 -13.31
CA TYR A 66 9.25 -9.48 -13.15
C TYR A 66 9.93 -9.04 -11.85
N LEU A 67 9.90 -7.73 -11.56
CA LEU A 67 10.47 -7.21 -10.32
C LEU A 67 9.73 -7.73 -9.08
N ASN A 68 8.40 -7.82 -9.11
CA ASN A 68 7.60 -8.42 -8.03
C ASN A 68 8.04 -9.85 -7.76
N ASN A 69 8.11 -10.67 -8.81
CA ASN A 69 8.50 -12.08 -8.69
C ASN A 69 9.92 -12.23 -8.14
N LYS A 70 10.85 -11.39 -8.62
CA LYS A 70 12.22 -11.34 -8.10
C LYS A 70 12.26 -11.00 -6.61
N ILE A 71 11.56 -9.93 -6.20
CA ILE A 71 11.55 -9.49 -4.80
C ILE A 71 10.90 -10.55 -3.90
N LYS A 72 9.76 -11.14 -4.31
CA LYS A 72 9.13 -12.24 -3.56
C LYS A 72 10.07 -13.42 -3.39
N ALA A 73 10.74 -13.86 -4.46
CA ALA A 73 11.67 -14.98 -4.43
C ALA A 73 12.87 -14.69 -3.51
N MET A 74 13.45 -13.50 -3.58
CA MET A 74 14.52 -13.09 -2.66
C MET A 74 14.04 -13.03 -1.22
N PHE A 75 12.87 -12.44 -0.97
CA PHE A 75 12.29 -12.30 0.36
C PHE A 75 12.09 -13.65 1.04
N ILE A 76 11.40 -14.60 0.40
CA ILE A 76 11.11 -15.90 1.00
C ILE A 76 12.35 -16.76 1.17
N LYS A 77 13.36 -16.59 0.31
CA LYS A 77 14.65 -17.28 0.43
C LYS A 77 15.46 -16.72 1.60
N GLU A 78 15.62 -15.40 1.66
CA GLU A 78 16.47 -14.75 2.66
C GLU A 78 15.87 -14.75 4.07
N LYS A 79 14.54 -14.64 4.20
CA LYS A 79 13.88 -14.52 5.51
C LYS A 79 13.32 -15.84 6.06
N TYR A 80 13.01 -16.79 5.20
CA TYR A 80 12.27 -18.00 5.57
C TYR A 80 12.87 -19.29 5.01
N ASP A 81 13.98 -19.21 4.27
CA ASP A 81 14.62 -20.34 3.57
C ASP A 81 13.63 -21.20 2.75
N LEU A 82 12.68 -20.54 2.08
CA LEU A 82 11.68 -21.22 1.26
C LEU A 82 12.08 -21.22 -0.21
N LYS A 83 11.93 -22.38 -0.87
CA LYS A 83 12.11 -22.53 -2.32
C LYS A 83 10.97 -21.92 -3.15
N ARG A 84 9.76 -21.85 -2.58
CA ARG A 84 8.56 -21.32 -3.23
C ARG A 84 7.61 -20.67 -2.22
N TRP A 85 6.79 -19.73 -2.69
CA TRP A 85 5.81 -19.05 -1.84
C TRP A 85 4.81 -20.06 -1.29
N ASN A 86 4.61 -20.07 0.03
CA ASN A 86 3.71 -21.00 0.70
C ASN A 86 2.76 -20.23 1.61
N ALA A 87 1.50 -20.09 1.17
CA ALA A 87 0.49 -19.33 1.89
C ALA A 87 0.18 -19.92 3.28
N LYS A 88 0.21 -21.24 3.46
CA LYS A 88 0.00 -21.86 4.78
C LYS A 88 1.12 -21.49 5.75
N LYS A 89 2.37 -21.49 5.28
CA LYS A 89 3.53 -21.11 6.09
C LYS A 89 3.61 -19.61 6.35
N LEU A 90 3.18 -18.77 5.42
CA LEU A 90 3.31 -17.31 5.50
C LEU A 90 2.03 -16.61 6.00
N GLY A 91 0.87 -17.24 5.97
CA GLY A 91 -0.42 -16.57 6.21
C GLY A 91 -0.83 -15.56 5.13
N LEU A 92 0.03 -15.26 4.16
CA LEU A 92 -0.21 -14.33 3.07
C LEU A 92 -0.18 -15.07 1.73
N SER A 93 -1.22 -14.92 0.90
CA SER A 93 -1.23 -15.52 -0.45
C SER A 93 -0.28 -14.78 -1.39
N SER A 94 0.19 -15.46 -2.44
CA SER A 94 1.10 -14.84 -3.41
C SER A 94 0.43 -13.69 -4.18
N HIS A 95 -0.88 -13.81 -4.42
CA HIS A 95 -1.68 -12.80 -5.10
C HIS A 95 -1.90 -11.57 -4.22
N ALA A 96 -2.20 -11.76 -2.93
CA ALA A 96 -2.24 -10.68 -1.95
C ALA A 96 -0.90 -9.95 -1.87
N ALA A 97 0.22 -10.69 -1.85
CA ALA A 97 1.55 -10.10 -1.89
C ALA A 97 1.79 -9.29 -3.18
N ASP A 98 1.33 -9.76 -4.34
CA ASP A 98 1.46 -9.01 -5.61
C ASP A 98 0.68 -7.69 -5.59
N GLU A 99 -0.56 -7.70 -5.12
CA GLU A 99 -1.37 -6.48 -4.97
C GLU A 99 -0.75 -5.51 -3.98
N PHE A 100 -0.25 -6.03 -2.85
CA PHE A 100 0.45 -5.21 -1.86
C PHE A 100 1.69 -4.54 -2.44
N LEU A 101 2.53 -5.32 -3.13
CA LEU A 101 3.74 -4.83 -3.78
C LEU A 101 3.45 -3.73 -4.81
N LYS A 102 2.40 -3.84 -5.62
CA LYS A 102 1.96 -2.78 -6.57
C LYS A 102 1.74 -1.44 -5.87
N SER A 103 1.17 -1.45 -4.67
CA SER A 103 0.98 -0.23 -3.88
C SER A 103 2.31 0.40 -3.47
N ILE A 104 3.31 -0.42 -3.09
CA ILE A 104 4.65 0.04 -2.73
C ILE A 104 5.34 0.67 -3.93
N PHE A 105 5.30 0.02 -5.10
CA PHE A 105 5.91 0.58 -6.32
C PHE A 105 5.27 1.88 -6.75
N THR A 106 3.95 1.98 -6.63
CA THR A 106 3.23 3.23 -6.93
C THR A 106 3.76 4.35 -6.05
N ASN A 107 3.84 4.13 -4.74
CA ASN A 107 4.37 5.10 -3.79
C ASN A 107 5.85 5.42 -4.03
N PHE A 108 6.68 4.41 -4.32
CA PHE A 108 8.10 4.58 -4.60
C PHE A 108 8.34 5.36 -5.90
N SER A 109 7.53 5.13 -6.94
CA SER A 109 7.63 5.86 -8.21
C SER A 109 7.34 7.36 -8.03
N GLN A 110 6.36 7.70 -7.19
CA GLN A 110 6.05 9.09 -6.85
C GLN A 110 7.18 9.75 -6.05
N TYR A 111 7.76 9.00 -5.11
CA TYR A 111 8.96 9.44 -4.40
C TYR A 111 10.12 9.71 -5.39
N ARG A 112 10.37 8.80 -6.32
CA ARG A 112 11.45 8.91 -7.29
C ARG A 112 11.29 10.09 -8.24
N LYS A 113 10.08 10.33 -8.77
CA LYS A 113 9.79 11.52 -9.60
C LYS A 113 10.17 12.82 -8.87
N ARG A 114 9.95 12.87 -7.57
CA ARG A 114 10.35 14.02 -6.73
C ARG A 114 11.86 14.13 -6.54
N LEU A 115 12.56 13.00 -6.40
CA LEU A 115 14.03 13.02 -6.38
C LEU A 115 14.60 13.58 -7.69
N GLU A 116 14.06 13.16 -8.83
CA GLU A 116 14.48 13.65 -10.15
C GLU A 116 14.22 15.15 -10.29
N GLN A 117 13.05 15.63 -9.85
CA GLN A 117 12.75 17.06 -9.80
C GLN A 117 13.72 17.81 -8.88
N ALA A 118 13.96 17.31 -7.66
CA ALA A 118 14.85 17.94 -6.69
C ALA A 118 16.32 18.00 -7.18
N GLY A 119 16.76 17.01 -7.94
CA GLY A 119 18.10 17.01 -8.57
C GLY A 119 18.27 18.08 -9.64
N ARG A 120 17.16 18.62 -10.19
CA ARG A 120 17.15 19.68 -11.22
C ARG A 120 16.89 21.07 -10.64
N MET A 121 16.65 21.19 -9.33
CA MET A 121 16.35 22.47 -8.69
C MET A 121 17.63 23.30 -8.47
N SER A 122 17.51 24.60 -8.75
CA SER A 122 18.44 25.64 -8.30
C SER A 122 18.43 25.79 -6.78
N ASP A 123 19.45 26.44 -6.22
CA ASP A 123 19.54 26.64 -4.78
C ASP A 123 18.46 27.60 -4.25
N VAL A 124 18.00 28.54 -5.09
CA VAL A 124 16.85 29.42 -4.79
C VAL A 124 15.57 28.60 -4.69
N GLU A 125 15.33 27.66 -5.62
CA GLU A 125 14.18 26.76 -5.55
C GLU A 125 14.24 25.88 -4.30
N LYS A 126 15.41 25.33 -3.95
CA LYS A 126 15.62 24.55 -2.71
C LYS A 126 15.41 25.37 -1.44
N TYR A 127 15.79 26.63 -1.43
CA TYR A 127 15.57 27.54 -0.30
C TYR A 127 14.08 27.84 -0.12
N ASN A 128 13.40 28.21 -1.20
CA ASN A 128 11.95 28.43 -1.21
C ASN A 128 11.19 27.15 -0.80
N LEU A 129 11.72 25.99 -1.19
CA LEU A 129 11.26 24.66 -0.76
C LEU A 129 11.29 24.50 0.76
N ARG A 130 12.44 24.77 1.40
CA ARG A 130 12.60 24.70 2.85
C ARG A 130 11.64 25.65 3.56
N MET A 131 11.52 26.89 3.08
CA MET A 131 10.63 27.89 3.68
C MET A 131 9.13 27.57 3.61
N ASN A 132 8.73 26.67 2.71
CA ASN A 132 7.35 26.13 2.68
C ASN A 132 7.04 25.17 3.83
N ILE A 133 8.06 24.51 4.39
CA ILE A 133 7.90 23.45 5.40
C ILE A 133 8.25 23.98 6.79
N THR A 134 9.12 24.99 6.87
CA THR A 134 9.47 25.66 8.12
C THR A 134 8.28 26.50 8.62
N LYS A 135 7.81 26.17 9.82
CA LYS A 135 6.85 27.00 10.55
C LYS A 135 7.60 28.08 11.31
N ASP A 136 6.99 29.24 11.48
CA ASP A 136 7.46 30.22 12.44
C ASP A 136 7.12 29.81 13.88
N LYS A 137 7.56 30.63 14.85
CA LYS A 137 7.30 30.44 16.28
C LYS A 137 5.81 30.38 16.66
N ASN A 138 4.92 30.82 15.77
CA ASN A 138 3.46 30.85 15.96
C ASN A 138 2.77 29.73 15.14
N GLY A 139 3.53 28.81 14.55
CA GLY A 139 3.01 27.68 13.78
C GLY A 139 2.58 28.00 12.35
N LYS A 140 2.77 29.25 11.87
CA LYS A 140 2.42 29.69 10.52
C LYS A 140 3.54 29.36 9.54
N HIS A 141 3.19 28.92 8.33
CA HIS A 141 4.19 28.65 7.29
C HIS A 141 4.88 29.94 6.86
N LYS A 142 6.21 29.93 6.73
CA LYS A 142 6.99 31.11 6.33
C LYS A 142 6.80 31.53 4.87
N ASN A 143 6.05 30.77 4.06
CA ASN A 143 5.67 31.17 2.70
C ASN A 143 4.19 31.67 2.63
N PRO A 144 3.95 32.95 2.29
CA PRO A 144 2.60 33.51 2.16
C PRO A 144 1.78 32.96 0.98
N LYS A 145 2.39 32.29 0.00
CA LYS A 145 1.69 31.76 -1.19
C LYS A 145 1.08 30.36 -1.02
N HIS A 146 1.15 29.74 0.17
CA HIS A 146 0.42 28.52 0.56
C HIS A 146 0.35 27.35 -0.45
N ARG A 147 1.26 27.25 -1.43
CA ARG A 147 1.36 26.08 -2.29
C ARG A 147 2.06 24.98 -1.49
N SER A 148 1.32 24.32 -0.60
CA SER A 148 1.78 23.14 0.11
C SER A 148 1.94 21.98 -0.89
N TRP A 149 3.05 21.96 -1.62
CA TRP A 149 3.47 20.79 -2.41
C TRP A 149 3.85 19.60 -1.49
N TYR A 150 3.76 19.80 -0.16
CA TYR A 150 4.11 18.89 0.91
C TYR A 150 2.89 18.29 1.63
N ARG A 151 2.45 17.12 1.17
CA ARG A 151 1.81 16.07 1.99
C ARG A 151 1.87 14.66 1.37
N LYS A 152 2.00 14.55 0.05
CA LYS A 152 2.23 13.27 -0.67
C LYS A 152 3.68 13.17 -1.10
N GLY A 153 4.51 12.26 -0.58
CA GLY A 153 5.93 12.14 -1.02
C GLY A 153 6.98 12.56 0.01
N SER A 154 6.60 12.80 1.26
CA SER A 154 7.50 12.49 2.38
C SER A 154 7.66 10.97 2.43
N MET A 155 8.89 10.48 2.63
CA MET A 155 9.12 9.05 2.83
C MET A 155 8.62 8.64 4.21
N ASN A 156 7.29 8.51 4.38
CA ASN A 156 6.73 7.91 5.60
C ASN A 156 7.29 6.49 5.80
N PHE A 157 7.76 5.85 4.72
CA PHE A 157 8.38 4.54 4.71
C PHE A 157 9.87 4.50 5.12
N LEU A 158 10.58 5.64 5.14
CA LEU A 158 11.92 5.73 5.73
C LEU A 158 11.88 5.92 7.25
N ARG A 159 10.68 6.14 7.82
CA ARG A 159 10.50 6.12 9.26
C ARG A 159 10.45 4.65 9.65
N ASN A 160 11.52 4.16 10.28
CA ASN A 160 11.77 2.74 10.59
C ASN A 160 10.67 2.01 11.40
N ASN A 161 9.56 2.66 11.75
CA ASN A 161 8.52 2.12 12.63
C ASN A 161 7.12 2.14 11.99
N ASN A 162 6.99 2.36 10.68
CA ASN A 162 5.67 2.34 10.05
C ASN A 162 5.23 0.89 9.80
N SER A 163 4.33 0.39 10.65
CA SER A 163 3.63 -0.87 10.45
C SER A 163 2.26 -0.60 9.81
N PHE A 164 1.93 -1.38 8.80
CA PHE A 164 0.55 -1.52 8.36
C PHE A 164 -0.24 -2.20 9.48
N ARG A 165 -1.44 -1.67 9.70
CA ARG A 165 -2.50 -2.30 10.51
C ARG A 165 -3.57 -2.95 9.64
N THR A 166 -3.43 -2.85 8.32
CA THR A 166 -4.40 -3.42 7.40
C THR A 166 -3.73 -4.39 6.44
N ILE A 167 -4.44 -5.46 6.10
CA ILE A 167 -3.96 -6.46 5.15
C ILE A 167 -4.57 -6.17 3.78
N THR A 168 -3.71 -6.27 2.76
CA THR A 168 -4.14 -6.23 1.36
C THR A 168 -4.62 -7.62 0.98
N SER A 169 -5.90 -7.74 0.63
CA SER A 169 -6.47 -8.99 0.14
C SER A 169 -6.18 -9.20 -1.35
N GLN A 170 -6.13 -10.45 -1.80
CA GLN A 170 -5.99 -10.76 -3.21
C GLN A 170 -7.14 -10.15 -4.05
N LYS A 171 -6.81 -9.66 -5.24
CA LYS A 171 -7.81 -9.18 -6.20
C LYS A 171 -8.34 -10.34 -7.03
N LEU A 172 -9.65 -10.62 -6.93
CA LEU A 172 -10.34 -11.63 -7.76
C LEU A 172 -11.13 -10.96 -8.91
N PRO A 173 -11.41 -11.69 -10.01
CA PRO A 173 -12.14 -11.15 -11.18
C PRO A 173 -13.50 -10.53 -10.83
N ASN A 174 -14.20 -11.11 -9.85
CA ASN A 174 -15.54 -10.68 -9.42
C ASN A 174 -15.52 -9.88 -8.11
N GLY A 175 -14.38 -9.29 -7.76
CA GLY A 175 -14.18 -8.62 -6.48
C GLY A 175 -13.62 -9.57 -5.41
N ASN A 176 -12.88 -8.99 -4.47
CA ASN A 176 -12.19 -9.68 -3.39
C ASN A 176 -13.09 -10.01 -2.18
N THR A 177 -14.34 -9.57 -2.22
CA THR A 177 -15.34 -9.84 -1.19
C THR A 177 -16.68 -10.17 -1.82
N LYS A 178 -17.39 -11.14 -1.24
CA LYS A 178 -18.73 -11.54 -1.68
C LYS A 178 -19.68 -11.53 -0.48
N LEU A 179 -20.83 -10.87 -0.64
CA LEU A 179 -21.92 -10.95 0.33
C LEU A 179 -22.52 -12.35 0.30
N VAL A 180 -22.44 -13.06 1.43
CA VAL A 180 -23.02 -14.41 1.59
C VAL A 180 -24.43 -14.30 2.16
N SER A 181 -24.60 -13.49 3.19
CA SER A 181 -25.88 -13.18 3.83
C SER A 181 -25.83 -11.76 4.42
N PRO A 182 -26.92 -11.21 4.95
CA PRO A 182 -26.99 -9.81 5.40
C PRO A 182 -25.87 -9.39 6.35
N HIS A 183 -25.36 -10.32 7.15
CA HIS A 183 -24.31 -10.10 8.15
C HIS A 183 -23.03 -10.90 7.86
N HIS A 184 -22.93 -11.53 6.69
CA HIS A 184 -21.80 -12.44 6.40
C HIS A 184 -21.13 -12.06 5.09
N LEU A 185 -19.83 -11.83 5.16
CA LEU A 185 -18.98 -11.55 4.01
C LEU A 185 -17.95 -12.65 3.85
N ASN A 186 -17.84 -13.21 2.65
CA ASN A 186 -16.67 -14.00 2.30
C ASN A 186 -15.57 -13.07 1.80
N VAL A 187 -14.45 -13.02 2.51
CA VAL A 187 -13.28 -12.24 2.15
C VAL A 187 -12.19 -13.16 1.63
N ALA A 188 -11.65 -12.82 0.47
CA ALA A 188 -10.57 -13.57 -0.13
C ALA A 188 -9.36 -13.61 0.82
N ASP A 189 -8.78 -14.81 0.96
CA ASP A 189 -7.72 -15.18 1.93
C ASP A 189 -8.19 -15.36 3.40
N PHE A 190 -9.37 -14.88 3.80
CA PHE A 190 -9.85 -14.93 5.21
C PHE A 190 -11.13 -15.75 5.43
N GLY A 191 -11.82 -16.13 4.36
CA GLY A 191 -13.06 -16.88 4.42
C GLY A 191 -14.25 -16.02 4.88
N GLU A 192 -15.27 -16.66 5.41
CA GLU A 192 -16.49 -15.99 5.86
C GLU A 192 -16.28 -15.29 7.21
N ILE A 193 -16.54 -14.00 7.25
CA ILE A 193 -16.49 -13.15 8.45
C ILE A 193 -17.89 -12.61 8.74
N ILE A 194 -18.18 -12.41 10.03
CA ILE A 194 -19.44 -11.83 10.49
C ILE A 194 -19.27 -10.33 10.63
N VAL A 195 -20.25 -9.57 10.14
CA VAL A 195 -20.33 -8.12 10.19
C VAL A 195 -21.55 -7.73 11.00
N PHE A 196 -21.36 -6.85 11.99
CA PHE A 196 -22.45 -6.45 12.88
C PHE A 196 -23.53 -5.65 12.13
N GLU A 197 -23.13 -4.86 11.13
CA GLU A 197 -24.06 -4.09 10.30
C GLU A 197 -24.71 -4.94 9.21
N ASN A 198 -25.97 -4.62 8.87
CA ASN A 198 -26.66 -5.25 7.76
C ASN A 198 -26.18 -4.70 6.42
N LEU A 199 -25.67 -5.58 5.57
CA LEU A 199 -25.02 -5.28 4.30
C LEU A 199 -25.88 -5.58 3.07
N ILE A 200 -27.18 -5.91 3.20
CA ILE A 200 -28.07 -6.22 2.06
C ILE A 200 -28.01 -5.12 0.98
N ARG A 201 -27.91 -3.86 1.41
CA ARG A 201 -27.89 -2.68 0.51
C ARG A 201 -26.52 -2.42 -0.13
N LEU A 202 -25.52 -3.27 0.12
CA LEU A 202 -24.13 -3.09 -0.31
C LEU A 202 -23.68 -4.08 -1.38
N LYS A 203 -24.61 -4.70 -2.12
CA LYS A 203 -24.31 -5.69 -3.18
C LYS A 203 -23.28 -5.23 -4.22
N ASP A 204 -23.05 -3.92 -4.37
CA ASP A 204 -22.16 -3.33 -5.38
C ASP A 204 -20.84 -2.73 -4.85
N TYR A 205 -20.48 -2.93 -3.57
CA TYR A 205 -19.29 -2.29 -2.96
C TYR A 205 -18.08 -3.23 -2.89
N GLN A 206 -16.90 -2.71 -3.24
CA GLN A 206 -15.63 -3.42 -3.14
C GLN A 206 -14.94 -3.10 -1.80
N ILE A 207 -14.70 -4.11 -0.97
CA ILE A 207 -13.96 -3.93 0.29
C ILE A 207 -12.48 -4.15 0.00
N ILE A 208 -11.66 -3.13 0.20
CA ILE A 208 -10.27 -3.13 -0.28
C ILE A 208 -9.30 -3.63 0.81
N HIS A 209 -9.65 -3.45 2.09
CA HIS A 209 -8.75 -3.68 3.24
C HIS A 209 -9.49 -4.23 4.46
N LEU A 210 -8.82 -5.12 5.20
CA LEU A 210 -9.22 -5.60 6.53
C LEU A 210 -8.34 -4.96 7.61
N ASP A 211 -8.94 -4.51 8.71
CA ASP A 211 -8.29 -3.95 9.91
C ASP A 211 -8.92 -4.63 11.14
N TYR A 212 -8.09 -5.11 12.08
CA TYR A 212 -8.54 -5.67 13.36
C TYR A 212 -7.83 -4.92 14.50
N LYS A 213 -8.61 -4.43 15.46
CA LYS A 213 -8.16 -3.63 16.61
C LYS A 213 -8.14 -4.45 17.89
#